data_AF-A0A2L1U7M9-F1
#
_entry.id   AF-A0A2L1U7M9-F1
#
_cell.length_a   1.000
_cell.length_b   1.000
_cell.length_c   1.000
_cell.angle_alpha   90.00
_cell.angle_beta   90.00
_cell.angle_gamma   90.00
#
_symmetry.space_group_name_H-M   'P 1'
#
loop_
_entity.id
_entity.type
_entity.pdbx_description
1 polymer ?
#
loop_
_entity_poly.entity_id
_entity_poly.type
_entity_poly.pdbx_seq_one_letter_code
_entity_poly.pdbx_strand_id
1 'polypeptide(L)'
;MEINENSYVTGMIRNIDPLGRIVLPKEIRRVLALDVGDPYELCPSERGIKARKYSLHTCTFCRKEDKRNVSFLGKEICRECMESLPQPDLESKMRHSVKSKKTLDKLLLLNQLMQKHPKANQTELAEMMGITQSRVNQLKKIIETFNK
;
A
#
# COMPACT_ATOMS: atom_id res chain seq x y z
N MET A 1 -2.28 14.00 -33.49
CA MET A 1 -3.61 13.39 -33.42
C MET A 1 -4.08 13.54 -31.98
N GLU A 2 -4.36 14.78 -31.60
CA GLU A 2 -5.72 15.34 -31.57
C GLU A 2 -6.53 14.73 -30.42
N ILE A 3 -6.52 15.45 -29.30
CA ILE A 3 -7.50 15.25 -28.23
C ILE A 3 -8.40 16.48 -28.29
N ASN A 4 -9.65 16.21 -28.65
CA ASN A 4 -10.74 17.12 -28.97
C ASN A 4 -10.80 18.43 -28.16
N GLU A 5 -10.97 19.52 -28.91
CA GLU A 5 -11.75 20.68 -28.49
C GLU A 5 -13.13 20.23 -28.04
N ASN A 6 -13.37 20.22 -26.72
CA ASN A 6 -14.74 20.32 -26.20
C ASN A 6 -14.81 21.61 -25.40
N SER A 7 -15.62 22.53 -25.91
CA SER A 7 -15.93 23.86 -25.38
C SER A 7 -16.39 23.81 -23.92
N TYR A 8 -15.47 23.99 -22.97
CA TYR A 8 -15.83 24.23 -21.58
C TYR A 8 -16.22 25.69 -21.42
N VAL A 9 -17.37 25.94 -20.81
CA VAL A 9 -17.81 27.29 -20.41
C VAL A 9 -16.66 27.94 -19.64
N THR A 10 -16.22 29.08 -20.16
CA THR A 10 -15.23 29.98 -19.57
C THR A 10 -15.50 30.18 -18.08
N GLY A 11 -14.44 30.17 -17.26
CA GLY A 11 -14.53 30.23 -15.81
C GLY A 11 -15.52 31.30 -15.32
N MET A 12 -16.34 30.95 -14.33
CA MET A 12 -17.33 31.85 -13.74
C MET A 12 -16.90 32.30 -12.34
N ILE A 13 -17.21 33.54 -11.98
CA ILE A 13 -17.00 34.06 -10.63
C ILE A 13 -18.34 33.98 -9.87
N ARG A 14 -18.31 33.37 -8.69
CA ARG A 14 -19.46 33.32 -7.77
C ARG A 14 -18.98 33.63 -6.36
N ASN A 15 -19.71 34.50 -5.69
CA ASN A 15 -19.48 34.78 -4.28
C ASN A 15 -19.99 33.61 -3.44
N ILE A 16 -19.28 33.36 -2.35
CA ILE A 16 -19.72 32.44 -1.30
C ILE A 16 -20.81 33.14 -0.51
N ASP A 17 -21.91 32.44 -0.22
CA ASP A 17 -22.96 33.00 0.62
C ASP A 17 -22.54 33.04 2.12
N PRO A 18 -23.31 33.69 3.00
CA PRO A 18 -22.97 33.77 4.43
C PRO A 18 -22.86 32.41 5.14
N LEU A 19 -23.38 31.33 4.55
CA LEU A 19 -23.33 29.98 5.10
C LEU A 19 -22.20 29.14 4.50
N GLY A 20 -21.36 29.72 3.63
CA GLY A 20 -20.25 28.98 3.00
C GLY A 20 -20.63 28.20 1.73
N ARG A 21 -21.82 28.40 1.17
CA ARG A 21 -22.30 27.65 0.00
C ARG A 21 -21.92 28.33 -1.30
N ILE A 22 -21.57 27.52 -2.31
CA ILE A 22 -21.33 27.96 -3.70
C ILE A 22 -22.40 27.32 -4.58
N VAL A 23 -23.11 28.14 -5.35
CA VAL A 23 -24.17 27.67 -6.26
C VAL A 23 -23.59 27.37 -7.64
N LEU A 24 -23.75 26.14 -8.12
CA LEU A 24 -23.41 25.74 -9.48
C LEU A 24 -24.59 26.01 -10.43
N PRO A 25 -24.40 26.80 -11.51
CA PRO A 25 -25.41 27.02 -12.54
C PRO A 25 -25.92 25.73 -13.16
N LYS A 26 -27.13 25.79 -13.70
CA LYS A 26 -27.84 24.64 -14.27
C LYS A 26 -27.08 24.04 -15.46
N GLU A 27 -26.37 24.88 -16.20
CA GLU A 27 -25.59 24.53 -17.39
C GLU A 27 -24.43 23.61 -17.01
N ILE A 28 -23.63 24.02 -16.01
CA ILE A 28 -22.52 23.21 -15.50
C ILE A 28 -23.04 21.89 -14.92
N ARG A 29 -24.14 21.93 -14.17
CA ARG A 29 -24.77 20.71 -13.62
C ARG A 29 -25.17 19.73 -14.72
N ARG A 30 -25.75 20.21 -15.82
CA ARG A 30 -26.13 19.36 -16.96
C ARG A 30 -24.92 18.76 -17.67
N VAL A 31 -23.90 19.57 -17.96
CA VAL A 31 -22.69 19.12 -18.67
C VAL A 31 -21.90 18.10 -17.85
N LEU A 32 -21.82 18.29 -16.53
CA LEU A 32 -21.08 17.41 -15.63
C LEU A 32 -21.96 16.32 -14.99
N ALA A 33 -23.22 16.19 -15.40
CA ALA A 33 -24.20 15.25 -14.84
C ALA A 33 -24.25 15.28 -13.29
N LEU A 34 -24.35 16.49 -12.72
CA LEU A 34 -24.48 16.73 -11.29
C LEU A 34 -25.97 16.77 -10.91
N ASP A 35 -26.48 15.66 -10.38
CA ASP A 35 -27.87 15.55 -9.95
C ASP A 35 -28.09 16.04 -8.51
N VAL A 36 -29.31 16.47 -8.22
CA VAL A 36 -29.67 16.93 -6.86
C VAL A 36 -29.66 15.72 -5.92
N GLY A 37 -28.88 15.83 -4.83
CA GLY A 37 -28.75 14.77 -3.83
C GLY A 37 -27.55 13.85 -4.05
N ASP A 38 -26.85 13.94 -5.19
CA ASP A 38 -25.63 13.17 -5.41
C ASP A 38 -24.55 13.58 -4.40
N PRO A 39 -23.88 12.63 -3.74
CA PRO A 39 -22.78 12.93 -2.84
C PRO A 39 -21.51 13.28 -3.64
N TYR A 40 -20.85 14.37 -3.24
CA TYR A 40 -19.57 14.80 -3.79
C TYR A 40 -18.55 14.97 -2.67
N GLU A 41 -17.32 14.52 -2.93
CA GLU A 41 -16.18 14.72 -2.05
C GLU A 41 -15.48 16.04 -2.40
N LEU A 42 -15.18 16.86 -1.37
CA LEU A 42 -14.39 18.08 -1.49
C LEU A 42 -12.97 17.81 -0.98
N CYS A 43 -11.98 18.00 -1.86
CA CYS A 43 -10.57 17.79 -1.57
C CYS A 43 -9.81 19.13 -1.65
N PRO A 44 -9.00 19.49 -0.63
CA PRO A 44 -8.10 20.63 -0.74
C PRO A 44 -7.02 20.40 -1.81
N SER A 45 -6.63 21.47 -2.50
CA SER A 45 -5.62 21.50 -3.55
C SER A 45 -4.79 22.78 -3.41
N GLU A 46 -3.61 22.83 -4.05
CA GLU A 46 -2.71 23.99 -4.03
C GLU A 46 -3.37 25.28 -4.52
N ARG A 47 -4.35 25.17 -5.44
CA ARG A 47 -5.02 26.31 -6.06
C ARG A 47 -6.48 26.48 -5.61
N GLY A 48 -6.92 25.79 -4.56
CA GLY A 48 -8.28 25.90 -4.03
C GLY A 48 -8.91 24.56 -3.67
N ILE A 49 -10.18 24.35 -4.03
CA ILE A 49 -10.95 23.15 -3.69
C ILE A 49 -11.28 22.38 -4.97
N LYS A 50 -10.98 21.08 -4.99
CA LYS A 50 -11.39 20.15 -6.04
C LYS A 50 -12.60 19.35 -5.57
N ALA A 51 -13.65 19.30 -6.38
CA ALA A 51 -14.83 18.46 -6.14
C ALA A 51 -14.83 17.26 -7.08
N ARG A 52 -15.22 16.07 -6.59
CA ARG A 52 -15.42 14.85 -7.39
C ARG A 52 -16.61 14.05 -6.89
N LYS A 53 -17.20 13.22 -7.75
CA LYS A 53 -18.32 12.33 -7.34
C LYS A 53 -17.83 11.42 -6.23
N TYR A 54 -18.62 11.32 -5.16
CA TYR A 54 -18.25 10.44 -4.05
C TYR A 54 -18.41 8.98 -4.51
N SER A 55 -17.31 8.24 -4.49
CA SER A 55 -17.27 6.84 -4.87
C SER A 55 -16.79 6.00 -3.69
N LEU A 56 -17.64 5.05 -3.28
CA LEU A 56 -17.29 4.08 -2.24
C LEU A 56 -16.15 3.16 -2.67
N HIS A 57 -15.87 3.04 -3.97
CA HIS A 57 -14.86 2.15 -4.53
C HIS A 57 -13.51 2.84 -4.76
N THR A 58 -13.12 3.74 -3.87
CA THR A 58 -11.85 4.46 -3.98
C THR A 58 -10.78 3.78 -3.14
N CYS A 59 -9.65 3.40 -3.75
CA CYS A 59 -8.53 2.79 -3.02
C CYS A 59 -7.99 3.75 -1.95
N THR A 60 -7.86 3.27 -0.71
CA THR A 60 -7.43 4.08 0.43
C THR A 60 -6.00 4.60 0.29
N PHE A 61 -5.13 3.88 -0.42
CA PHE A 61 -3.71 4.24 -0.58
C PHE A 61 -3.48 5.21 -1.74
N CYS A 62 -3.89 4.84 -2.95
CA CYS A 62 -3.60 5.61 -4.16
C CYS A 62 -4.75 6.50 -4.63
N ARG A 63 -5.92 6.44 -3.99
CA ARG A 63 -7.14 7.18 -4.34
C ARG A 63 -7.64 6.95 -5.78
N LYS A 64 -7.23 5.85 -6.44
CA LYS A 64 -7.80 5.41 -7.72
C LYS A 64 -9.17 4.76 -7.48
N GLU A 65 -10.13 5.09 -8.33
CA GLU A 65 -11.44 4.45 -8.37
C GLU A 65 -11.39 3.21 -9.27
N ASP A 66 -11.73 2.05 -8.72
CA ASP A 66 -11.90 0.82 -9.50
C ASP A 66 -12.98 -0.03 -8.83
N LYS A 67 -13.96 -0.50 -9.61
CA LYS A 67 -15.04 -1.39 -9.14
C LYS A 67 -14.50 -2.74 -8.66
N ARG A 68 -13.27 -3.10 -9.02
CA ARG A 68 -12.55 -4.31 -8.60
C ARG A 68 -11.73 -4.11 -7.33
N ASN A 69 -11.85 -2.96 -6.67
CA ASN A 69 -11.24 -2.78 -5.36
C ASN A 69 -11.78 -3.83 -4.38
N VAL A 70 -10.88 -4.29 -3.52
CA VAL A 70 -11.17 -5.32 -2.53
C VAL A 70 -11.41 -4.62 -1.19
N SER A 71 -12.54 -4.96 -0.58
CA SER A 71 -12.85 -4.48 0.76
C SER A 71 -12.06 -5.25 1.82
N PHE A 72 -11.27 -4.53 2.62
CA PHE A 72 -10.47 -5.07 3.71
C PHE A 72 -10.63 -4.20 4.96
N LEU A 73 -11.20 -4.75 6.04
CA LEU A 73 -11.48 -4.03 7.29
C LEU A 73 -12.28 -2.73 7.08
N GLY A 74 -13.26 -2.76 6.16
CA GLY A 74 -14.08 -1.58 5.82
C GLY A 74 -13.35 -0.52 4.98
N LYS A 75 -12.16 -0.83 4.44
CA LYS A 75 -11.39 0.03 3.53
C LYS A 75 -11.27 -0.64 2.18
N GLU A 76 -11.48 0.12 1.10
CA GLU A 76 -11.26 -0.36 -0.26
C GLU A 76 -9.77 -0.24 -0.63
N ILE A 77 -9.21 -1.30 -1.22
CA ILE A 77 -7.81 -1.36 -1.66
C ILE A 77 -7.76 -1.93 -3.08
N CYS A 78 -7.07 -1.25 -3.99
CA CYS A 78 -6.86 -1.78 -5.33
C CYS A 78 -5.79 -2.88 -5.35
N ARG A 79 -5.87 -3.75 -6.36
CA ARG A 79 -4.94 -4.87 -6.54
C ARG A 79 -3.47 -4.43 -6.60
N GLU A 80 -3.18 -3.34 -7.32
CA GLU A 80 -1.83 -2.77 -7.42
C GLU A 80 -1.26 -2.42 -6.03
N CYS A 81 -2.05 -1.76 -5.18
CA CYS A 81 -1.61 -1.39 -3.83
C CYS A 81 -1.47 -2.63 -2.94
N MET A 82 -2.35 -3.61 -3.07
CA MET A 82 -2.28 -4.85 -2.31
C MET A 82 -1.03 -5.67 -2.66
N GLU A 83 -0.68 -5.76 -3.95
CA GLU A 83 0.53 -6.44 -4.43
C GLU A 83 1.81 -5.67 -4.07
N SER A 84 1.73 -4.34 -3.90
CA SER A 84 2.86 -3.51 -3.47
C SER A 84 3.16 -3.59 -1.97
N LEU A 85 2.31 -4.25 -1.16
CA LEU A 85 2.57 -4.38 0.26
C LEU A 85 3.85 -5.19 0.50
N PRO A 86 4.69 -4.79 1.47
CA PRO A 86 5.90 -5.53 1.79
C PRO A 86 5.52 -6.96 2.17
N GLN A 87 6.13 -7.93 1.49
CA GLN A 87 5.99 -9.32 1.88
C GLN A 87 6.53 -9.49 3.31
N PRO A 88 5.89 -10.32 4.16
CA PRO A 88 6.40 -10.57 5.49
C PRO A 88 7.83 -11.08 5.37
N ASP A 89 8.75 -10.34 5.98
CA ASP A 89 10.15 -10.68 5.97
C ASP A 89 10.37 -12.02 6.68
N LEU A 90 11.49 -12.67 6.37
CA LEU A 90 11.82 -14.00 6.89
C LEU A 90 11.77 -14.01 8.42
N GLU A 91 12.17 -12.92 9.06
CA GLU A 91 12.11 -12.73 10.50
C GLU A 91 10.67 -12.76 11.02
N SER A 92 9.71 -12.07 10.40
CA SER A 92 8.29 -12.16 10.76
C SER A 92 7.73 -13.57 10.63
N LYS A 93 8.08 -14.31 9.56
CA LYS A 93 7.65 -15.71 9.39
C LYS A 93 8.19 -16.62 10.50
N MET A 94 9.46 -16.43 10.86
CA MET A 94 10.12 -17.21 11.92
C MET A 94 9.55 -16.94 13.30
N ARG A 95 9.25 -15.67 13.64
CA ARG A 95 8.68 -15.31 14.95
C ARG A 95 7.38 -16.04 15.27
N HIS A 96 6.52 -16.24 14.26
CA HIS A 96 5.23 -16.90 14.44
C HIS A 96 5.34 -18.44 14.49
N SER A 97 6.36 -19.02 13.83
CA SER A 97 6.49 -20.47 13.70
C SER A 97 7.42 -21.10 14.75
N VAL A 98 8.40 -20.36 15.26
CA VAL A 98 9.41 -20.87 16.19
C VAL A 98 9.01 -20.58 17.63
N LYS A 99 8.58 -21.62 18.37
CA LYS A 99 8.15 -21.50 19.78
C LYS A 99 9.27 -21.10 20.75
N SER A 100 10.53 -21.39 20.41
CA SER A 100 11.67 -21.15 21.30
C SER A 100 12.41 -19.86 20.92
N LYS A 101 12.37 -18.86 21.82
CA LYS A 101 13.09 -17.58 21.65
C LYS A 101 14.58 -17.79 21.36
N LYS A 102 15.26 -18.65 22.13
CA LYS A 102 16.70 -18.96 21.93
C LYS A 102 16.99 -19.57 20.55
N THR A 103 16.06 -20.32 19.97
CA THR A 103 16.23 -20.91 18.64
C THR A 103 15.98 -19.87 17.55
N LEU A 104 14.97 -19.02 17.73
CA LEU A 104 14.69 -17.89 16.87
C LEU A 104 15.89 -16.95 16.78
N ASP A 105 16.49 -16.57 17.92
CA ASP A 105 17.66 -15.67 17.96
C ASP A 105 18.83 -16.23 17.14
N LYS A 106 19.07 -17.54 17.23
CA LYS A 106 20.12 -18.22 16.44
C LYS A 106 19.79 -18.28 14.95
N LEU A 107 18.52 -18.48 14.59
CA LEU A 107 18.07 -18.49 13.20
C LEU A 107 18.21 -17.12 12.55
N LEU A 108 17.83 -16.06 13.28
CA LEU A 108 17.97 -14.67 12.84
C LEU A 108 19.44 -14.30 12.67
N LEU A 109 20.28 -14.64 13.65
CA LEU A 109 21.73 -14.42 13.57
C LEU A 109 22.36 -15.17 12.40
N LEU A 110 22.01 -16.45 12.20
CA LEU A 110 22.52 -17.23 11.06
C LEU A 110 22.10 -16.61 9.72
N ASN A 111 20.85 -16.20 9.58
CA ASN A 111 20.36 -15.56 8.35
C ASN A 111 21.11 -14.25 8.07
N GLN A 112 21.37 -13.43 9.09
CA GLN A 112 22.16 -12.21 8.96
C GLN A 112 23.60 -12.48 8.53
N LEU A 113 24.25 -13.51 9.10
CA LEU A 113 25.61 -13.90 8.72
C LEU A 113 25.68 -14.43 7.29
N MET A 114 24.70 -15.22 6.86
CA MET A 114 24.61 -15.71 5.48
C MET A 114 24.46 -14.56 4.46
N GLN A 115 23.74 -13.48 4.82
CA GLN A 115 23.61 -12.31 3.96
C GLN A 115 24.89 -11.47 3.91
N LYS A 116 25.57 -11.28 5.06
CA LYS A 116 26.82 -10.50 5.13
C LYS A 116 28.01 -11.23 4.51
N HIS A 117 28.02 -12.56 4.58
CA HIS A 117 29.11 -13.40 4.12
C HIS A 117 28.59 -14.51 3.18
N PRO A 118 28.16 -14.19 1.96
CA PRO A 118 27.51 -15.15 1.06
C PRO A 118 28.41 -16.31 0.59
N LYS A 119 29.73 -16.17 0.72
CA LYS A 119 30.72 -17.21 0.40
C LYS A 119 31.15 -18.05 1.60
N ALA A 120 30.70 -17.71 2.82
CA ALA A 120 31.15 -18.40 4.02
C ALA A 120 30.65 -19.85 4.04
N ASN A 121 31.53 -20.78 4.41
CA ASN A 121 31.18 -22.19 4.57
C ASN A 121 30.57 -22.47 5.95
N GLN A 122 30.05 -23.68 6.17
CA GLN A 122 29.39 -24.03 7.43
C GLN A 122 30.33 -23.98 8.65
N THR A 123 31.62 -24.22 8.45
CA THR A 123 32.64 -24.18 9.50
C THR A 123 32.92 -22.74 9.93
N GLU A 124 33.11 -21.83 8.97
CA GLU A 124 33.29 -20.41 9.22
C GLU A 124 32.08 -19.79 9.93
N LEU A 125 30.86 -20.15 9.49
CA LEU A 125 29.63 -19.70 10.17
C LEU A 125 29.49 -20.27 11.58
N ALA A 126 29.93 -21.51 11.80
CA ALA A 126 29.92 -22.15 13.12
C ALA A 126 30.86 -21.44 14.10
N GLU A 127 32.06 -21.08 13.64
CA GLU A 127 33.04 -20.30 14.41
C GLU A 127 32.49 -18.92 14.77
N MET A 128 31.91 -18.19 13.81
CA MET A 128 31.31 -16.86 14.06
C MET A 128 30.15 -16.90 15.06
N MET A 129 29.38 -17.99 15.08
CA MET A 129 28.21 -18.14 15.95
C MET A 129 28.52 -18.82 17.29
N GLY A 130 29.73 -19.37 17.47
CA GLY A 130 30.08 -20.17 18.66
C GLY A 130 29.22 -21.43 18.81
N ILE A 131 28.86 -22.09 17.71
CA ILE A 131 28.09 -23.35 17.70
C ILE A 131 28.76 -24.41 16.84
N THR A 132 28.27 -25.65 16.85
CA THR A 132 28.84 -26.72 16.02
C THR A 132 28.41 -26.61 14.55
N GLN A 133 29.27 -27.07 13.62
CA GLN A 133 28.96 -27.14 12.18
C GLN A 133 27.67 -27.93 11.90
N SER A 134 27.46 -29.04 12.61
CA SER A 134 26.23 -29.83 12.52
C SER A 134 24.98 -29.01 12.92
N ARG A 135 25.09 -28.17 13.95
CA ARG A 135 24.00 -27.28 14.37
C ARG A 135 23.72 -26.20 13.33
N VAL A 136 24.75 -25.62 12.70
CA VAL A 136 24.57 -24.70 11.56
C VAL A 136 23.80 -25.38 10.44
N ASN A 137 24.16 -26.61 10.07
CA ASN A 137 23.47 -27.38 9.04
C ASN A 137 21.98 -27.60 9.36
N GLN A 138 21.64 -27.92 10.62
CA GLN A 138 20.24 -28.04 11.06
C GLN A 138 19.47 -26.71 10.94
N LEU A 139 20.06 -25.60 11.40
CA LEU A 139 19.44 -24.29 11.34
C LEU A 139 19.26 -23.81 9.89
N LYS A 140 20.23 -24.09 9.02
CA LYS A 140 20.16 -23.78 7.59
C LYS A 140 18.98 -24.48 6.91
N LYS A 141 18.77 -25.78 7.18
CA LYS A 141 17.60 -26.52 6.68
C LYS A 141 16.28 -25.90 7.12
N ILE A 142 16.22 -25.39 8.35
CA ILE A 142 15.02 -24.68 8.86
C ILE A 142 14.82 -23.37 8.08
N ILE A 143 15.86 -22.56 7.88
CA ILE A 143 15.78 -21.34 7.05
C ILE A 143 15.27 -21.65 5.63
N GLU A 144 15.78 -22.71 5.00
CA GLU A 144 15.37 -23.14 3.67
C GLU A 144 13.88 -23.50 3.58
N THR A 145 13.28 -24.01 4.67
CA THR A 145 11.82 -24.27 4.68
C THR A 145 10.96 -23.00 4.69
N PHE A 146 11.48 -21.86 5.13
CA PHE A 146 10.76 -20.58 5.15
C PHE A 146 11.00 -19.70 3.91
N ASN A 147 12.03 -20.03 3.13
CA ASN A 147 12.35 -19.41 1.84
C ASN A 147 11.61 -20.04 0.66
N LYS A 148 10.93 -21.18 0.87
CA LYS A 148 9.95 -21.75 -0.08
C LYS A 148 8.62 -21.01 0.03
#